data_AF-A0A2S9GL64-F1
#
_entry.id   AF-A0A2S9GL64-F1
#
_cell.length_a   1.000
_cell.length_b   1.000
_cell.length_c   1.000
_cell.angle_alpha   90.00
_cell.angle_beta   90.00
_cell.angle_gamma   90.00
#
_symmetry.space_group_name_H-M   'P 1'
#
loop_
_entity.id
_entity.type
_entity.pdbx_description
1 polymer ?
#
loop_
_entity_poly.entity_id
_entity_poly.type
_entity_poly.pdbx_seq_one_letter_code
_entity_poly.pdbx_strand_id
1 'polypeptide(L)'
;VVFNGHYLTWFDEACTAFLDDLGVAYPDLIAGGHDFQVVHSEIDFMAPVRWRDAVRVGAECTRVGSTSFTIGFTVSARTGTA
;
A
#
# COMPACT_ATOMS: atom_id res chain seq x y z
N VAL A 1 -14.86 11.34 -8.09
CA VAL A 1 -13.67 11.15 -7.23
C VAL A 1 -13.74 9.74 -6.67
N VAL A 2 -12.62 9.06 -6.51
CA VAL A 2 -12.57 7.70 -5.93
C VAL A 2 -13.02 7.75 -4.46
N PHE A 3 -13.76 6.73 -4.03
CA PHE A 3 -14.17 6.56 -2.63
C PHE A 3 -12.95 6.37 -1.73
N ASN A 4 -12.91 7.05 -0.59
CA ASN A 4 -11.74 7.08 0.30
C ASN A 4 -11.29 5.67 0.75
N GLY A 5 -12.23 4.74 0.98
CA GLY A 5 -11.89 3.38 1.39
C GLY A 5 -11.11 2.57 0.34
N HIS A 6 -11.25 2.87 -0.95
CA HIS A 6 -10.51 2.15 -2.00
C HIS A 6 -9.00 2.40 -1.94
N TYR A 7 -8.55 3.50 -1.33
CA TYR A 7 -7.11 3.75 -1.16
C TYR A 7 -6.47 2.71 -0.26
N LEU A 8 -7.16 2.26 0.79
CA LEU A 8 -6.65 1.20 1.69
C LEU A 8 -6.51 -0.13 0.95
N THR A 9 -7.41 -0.45 0.02
CA THR A 9 -7.27 -1.63 -0.85
C THR A 9 -6.02 -1.53 -1.72
N TRP A 10 -5.76 -0.37 -2.33
CA TRP A 10 -4.54 -0.18 -3.12
C TRP A 10 -3.26 -0.25 -2.28
N PHE A 11 -3.31 0.23 -1.03
CA PHE A 11 -2.18 0.15 -0.11
C PHE A 11 -1.89 -1.28 0.33
N ASP A 12 -2.93 -2.09 0.55
CA ASP A 12 -2.79 -3.52 0.85
C ASP A 12 -2.14 -4.29 -0.31
N GLU A 13 -2.60 -4.06 -1.54
CA GLU A 13 -1.99 -4.63 -2.75
C GLU A 13 -0.54 -4.18 -2.93
N ALA A 14 -0.25 -2.89 -2.73
CA ALA A 14 1.10 -2.34 -2.83
C ALA A 14 2.04 -2.86 -1.73
N CYS A 15 1.53 -3.07 -0.51
CA CYS A 15 2.27 -3.68 0.60
C CYS A 15 2.65 -5.12 0.25
N THR A 16 1.70 -5.90 -0.25
CA THR A 16 1.94 -7.28 -0.68
C THR A 16 2.99 -7.35 -1.79
N ALA A 17 2.88 -6.50 -2.81
CA ALA A 17 3.86 -6.41 -3.89
C ALA A 17 5.25 -5.98 -3.39
N PHE A 18 5.32 -5.05 -2.43
CA PHE A 18 6.57 -4.62 -1.81
C PHE A 18 7.24 -5.76 -1.03
N LEU A 19 6.49 -6.54 -0.26
CA LEU A 19 7.02 -7.68 0.48
C LEU A 19 7.52 -8.78 -0.47
N ASP A 20 6.78 -9.03 -1.56
CA ASP A 20 7.19 -9.98 -2.60
C ASP A 20 8.51 -9.57 -3.27
N ASP A 21 8.68 -8.27 -3.60
CA ASP A 21 9.93 -7.72 -4.16
C ASP A 21 11.13 -7.89 -3.19
N LEU A 22 10.88 -7.91 -1.89
CA LEU A 22 11.89 -8.21 -0.86
C LEU A 22 12.15 -9.72 -0.67
N GLY A 23 11.48 -10.59 -1.42
CA GLY A 23 11.55 -12.04 -1.26
C GLY A 23 10.82 -12.56 -0.03
N VAL A 24 9.90 -11.76 0.53
CA VAL A 24 9.08 -12.08 1.70
C VAL A 24 7.64 -12.31 1.24
N ALA A 25 7.41 -13.35 0.45
CA ALA A 25 6.06 -13.67 0.00
C ALA A 25 5.15 -13.97 1.20
N TYR A 26 3.93 -13.43 1.17
CA TYR A 26 2.97 -13.59 2.27
C TYR A 26 2.70 -15.06 2.68
N PRO A 27 2.57 -16.03 1.73
CA PRO A 27 2.43 -17.44 2.09
C PRO A 27 3.63 -17.99 2.87
N ASP A 28 4.85 -17.54 2.58
CA ASP A 28 6.07 -18.01 3.22
C ASP A 28 6.20 -17.45 4.65
N LEU A 29 5.78 -16.19 4.85
CA LEU A 29 5.62 -15.60 6.19
C LEU A 29 4.71 -16.45 7.07
N ILE A 30 3.51 -16.76 6.56
CA ILE A 30 2.51 -17.56 7.27
C ILE A 30 3.04 -18.98 7.55
N ALA A 31 3.68 -19.61 6.56
CA ALA A 31 4.30 -20.93 6.72
C ALA A 31 5.43 -20.91 7.76
N GLY A 32 6.15 -19.79 7.89
CA GLY A 32 7.14 -19.53 8.93
C GLY A 32 6.55 -19.23 10.32
N GLY A 33 5.22 -19.19 10.46
CA GLY A 33 4.53 -18.88 11.72
C GLY A 33 4.47 -17.38 12.04
N HIS A 34 4.69 -16.53 11.04
CA HIS A 34 4.64 -15.09 11.16
C HIS A 34 3.40 -14.54 10.45
N ASP A 35 2.68 -13.66 11.13
CA ASP A 35 1.52 -12.95 10.60
C ASP A 35 1.59 -11.49 11.08
N PHE A 36 1.03 -10.56 10.30
CA PHE A 36 0.96 -9.16 10.67
C PHE A 36 -0.43 -8.59 10.38
N GLN A 37 -0.82 -7.61 11.18
CA GLN A 37 -2.12 -6.95 11.05
C GLN A 37 -1.90 -5.44 11.01
N VAL A 38 -2.74 -4.76 10.23
CA VAL A 38 -2.78 -3.29 10.24
C VAL A 38 -3.38 -2.83 11.56
N VAL A 39 -2.56 -2.20 12.40
CA VAL A 39 -2.98 -1.65 13.70
C VAL A 39 -3.20 -0.13 13.68
N HIS A 40 -2.72 0.54 12.64
CA HIS A 40 -2.86 1.98 12.45
C HIS A 40 -2.81 2.33 10.95
N SER A 41 -3.63 3.30 10.54
CA SER A 41 -3.59 3.88 9.20
C SER A 41 -4.04 5.33 9.25
N GLU A 42 -3.33 6.19 8.52
CA GLU A 42 -3.67 7.58 8.30
C GLU A 42 -3.44 7.92 6.83
N ILE A 43 -4.23 8.86 6.29
CA ILE A 43 -4.18 9.24 4.88
C ILE A 43 -4.42 10.73 4.74
N ASP A 44 -3.47 11.42 4.12
CA ASP A 44 -3.64 12.80 3.68
C ASP A 44 -4.09 12.84 2.20
N PHE A 45 -5.34 13.25 1.97
CA PHE A 45 -5.92 13.34 0.63
C PHE A 45 -5.54 14.66 -0.05
N MET A 46 -4.37 14.70 -0.68
CA MET A 46 -3.83 15.92 -1.31
C MET A 46 -4.50 16.31 -2.63
N ALA A 47 -4.94 15.33 -3.43
CA ALA A 47 -5.57 15.55 -4.73
C ALA A 47 -6.56 14.43 -5.08
N PRO A 48 -7.64 14.71 -5.83
CA PRO A 48 -8.62 13.70 -6.18
C PRO A 48 -8.12 12.78 -7.30
N VAL A 49 -8.29 11.47 -7.15
CA VAL A 49 -8.24 10.51 -8.26
C VAL A 49 -9.63 10.40 -8.89
N ARG A 50 -9.72 10.38 -10.21
CA ARG A 50 -10.97 10.32 -10.98
C ARG A 50 -11.08 9.00 -11.75
N TRP A 51 -12.29 8.75 -12.22
CA TRP A 51 -12.55 7.63 -13.12
C TRP A 51 -11.66 7.74 -14.36
N ARG A 52 -11.03 6.63 -14.76
CA ARG A 52 -10.09 6.50 -15.90
C ARG A 52 -8.74 7.21 -15.74
N ASP A 53 -8.40 7.70 -14.55
CA ASP A 53 -7.02 8.07 -14.26
C ASP A 53 -6.14 6.80 -14.19
N ALA A 54 -4.95 6.87 -14.74
CA ALA A 54 -3.92 5.86 -14.51
C ALA A 54 -3.23 6.14 -13.18
N VAL A 55 -3.38 5.23 -12.22
CA VAL A 55 -2.84 5.38 -10.86
C VAL A 55 -1.55 4.59 -10.71
N ARG A 56 -0.56 5.17 -10.03
CA ARG A 56 0.62 4.48 -9.53
C ARG A 56 0.70 4.67 -8.02
N VAL A 57 0.85 3.56 -7.31
CA VAL A 57 1.12 3.54 -5.87
C VAL A 57 2.58 3.14 -5.67
N GLY A 58 3.32 3.97 -4.95
CA GLY A 58 4.64 3.64 -4.41
C GLY A 58 4.51 3.19 -2.96
N ALA A 59 5.34 2.24 -2.55
CA ALA A 59 5.42 1.74 -1.19
C ALA A 59 6.89 1.77 -0.72
N GLU A 60 7.11 2.15 0.52
CA GLU A 60 8.43 2.15 1.15
C GLU A 60 8.32 1.79 2.63
N CYS A 61 9.28 1.02 3.17
CA CYS A 61 9.35 0.81 4.61
C CYS A 61 10.02 2.02 5.27
N THR A 62 9.24 2.85 5.95
CA THR A 62 9.71 4.09 6.58
C THR A 62 10.25 3.88 7.99
N ARG A 63 9.85 2.78 8.65
CA ARG A 63 10.29 2.44 10.00
C ARG A 63 10.21 0.94 10.25
N VAL A 64 11.23 0.39 10.91
CA VAL A 64 11.24 -0.97 11.46
C VAL A 64 11.43 -0.89 12.98
N GLY A 65 10.52 -1.50 13.73
CA GLY A 65 10.61 -1.71 15.17
C GLY A 65 10.91 -3.16 15.51
N SER A 66 10.76 -3.52 16.78
CA SER A 66 10.95 -4.92 17.24
C SER A 66 9.77 -5.82 16.92
N THR A 67 8.54 -5.29 16.96
CA THR A 67 7.29 -6.06 16.75
C THR A 67 6.33 -5.37 15.77
N SER A 68 6.80 -4.36 15.04
CA SER A 68 6.00 -3.64 14.05
C SER A 68 6.90 -2.98 13.02
N PHE A 69 6.33 -2.68 11.86
CA PHE A 69 6.94 -1.86 10.83
C PHE A 69 5.90 -0.89 10.27
N THR A 70 6.36 0.16 9.59
CA THR A 70 5.51 1.15 8.94
C THR A 70 5.84 1.16 7.46
N ILE A 71 4.81 1.03 6.63
CA ILE A 71 4.91 1.24 5.18
C ILE A 71 4.29 2.60 4.85
N GLY A 72 5.09 3.47 4.25
CA GLY A 72 4.63 4.72 3.66
C GLY A 72 4.15 4.48 2.24
N PHE A 73 3.06 5.15 1.86
CA PHE A 73 2.49 5.05 0.52
C PHE A 73 2.40 6.42 -0.14
N THR A 74 2.77 6.48 -1.42
CA THR A 74 2.56 7.65 -2.26
C THR A 74 1.65 7.30 -3.43
N VAL A 75 0.62 8.12 -3.66
CA VAL A 75 -0.30 7.94 -4.79
C VAL A 75 -0.09 9.05 -5.81
N SER A 76 0.15 8.66 -7.05
CA SER A 76 0.19 9.58 -8.19
C SER A 76 -0.80 9.12 -9.26
N ALA A 77 -1.48 10.08 -9.88
CA ALA A 77 -2.43 9.82 -10.96
C ALA A 77 -2.02 10.61 -12.20
N ARG A 78 -2.11 9.97 -13.37
CA ARG A 78 -2.04 10.64 -14.66
C ARG A 78 -3.41 10.57 -15.32
N THR A 79 -3.94 11.71 -15.70
CA THR A 79 -5.19 11.78 -16.46
C THR A 79 -4.99 11.05 -17.79
N GLY A 80 -5.80 10.03 -18.04
CA GLY A 80 -5.83 9.40 -19.36
C GLY A 80 -6.30 10.42 -20.39
N THR A 81 -5.56 10.61 -21.49
CA THR A 81 -6.08 11.32 -22.66
C THR A 81 -7.34 10.61 -23.14
N ALA A 82 -8.42 11.38 -23.31
CA ALA A 82 -9.72 10.91 -23.78
C ALA A 82 -9.65 10.27 -25.17
#